data_AF-A0AAE1NWF4-F1
#
_entry.id   AF-A0AAE1NWF4-F1
#
_cell.length_a   1.000
_cell.length_b   1.000
_cell.length_c   1.000
_cell.angle_alpha   90.00
_cell.angle_beta   90.00
_cell.angle_gamma   90.00
#
_symmetry.space_group_name_H-M   'P 1'
#
loop_
_entity.id
_entity.type
_entity.pdbx_description
1 polymer ?
#
loop_
_entity_poly.entity_id
_entity_poly.type
_entity_poly.pdbx_seq_one_letter_code
_entity_poly.pdbx_strand_id
1 'polypeptide(L)'
;MSRLLRRFSRVVVGVSGGVDSAVTAILLKRKGYEVVGVFMRNWDERDEKGHCTADIEAEDAEWVCNKLGIPFHEVNFVKEYWNDVFTYVLDECKSGFTPNPDIMCNKMIKFSPFLKYAQDTHGAEVIATGHYARSSFGEDLENYDLNKGAKLLRSIDLHKDQSFFLSQISQYALQHTLFSIGDYSKDVVRKIAESVNLDRVAHKRDSTGMCFIGNRNFKDFLSEYLEDQPGSLIDVDTNEVVGEHKGLHLWTIGQRCHCNHLVSSPQPYFVVEKNVESNNIYVACGTNHPALFTTTLFTEPVYWIHSGHPPSQLYSQGQLECQFRFESQTPLTECVLTTHDINPWHSSPSNSGMIVSLAKPLRAVTPGQFAVFYLGDEVLGSARILRPGPSLYTLNVESCRTSILLERTKNPLKFRTVDENVENNGAKKNKKDC
;
A
#
# COMPACT_ATOMS: atom_id res chain seq x y z
N MET A 1 39.42 22.94 -13.24
CA MET A 1 38.33 22.50 -12.34
C MET A 1 38.39 20.99 -12.25
N SER A 2 38.86 20.46 -11.13
CA SER A 2 38.93 19.02 -10.91
C SER A 2 37.53 18.42 -10.94
N ARG A 3 37.24 17.53 -11.90
CA ARG A 3 36.15 16.57 -11.76
C ARG A 3 36.43 15.83 -10.44
N LEU A 4 35.69 16.12 -9.38
CA LEU A 4 35.58 15.21 -8.24
C LEU A 4 35.31 13.84 -8.85
N LEU A 5 36.22 12.89 -8.65
CA LEU A 5 36.05 11.51 -9.11
C LEU A 5 34.77 10.99 -8.45
N ARG A 6 33.69 10.92 -9.23
CA ARG A 6 32.44 10.32 -8.77
C ARG A 6 32.67 8.83 -8.61
N ARG A 7 32.18 8.29 -7.49
CA ARG A 7 32.26 6.85 -7.21
C ARG A 7 31.57 6.04 -8.30
N PHE A 8 30.36 6.45 -8.68
CA PHE A 8 29.57 5.79 -9.72
C PHE A 8 29.53 6.68 -10.96
N SER A 9 29.83 6.10 -12.12
CA SER A 9 29.83 6.79 -13.41
C SER A 9 28.55 6.54 -14.21
N ARG A 10 28.02 5.31 -14.15
CA ARG A 10 26.85 4.86 -14.90
C ARG A 10 25.67 4.57 -13.96
N VAL A 11 24.48 5.01 -14.37
CA VAL A 11 23.24 4.82 -13.61
C VAL A 11 22.14 4.35 -14.56
N VAL A 12 21.44 3.28 -14.16
CA VAL A 12 20.24 2.83 -14.86
C VAL A 12 19.01 3.45 -14.20
N VAL A 13 18.22 4.20 -14.96
CA VAL A 13 17.00 4.86 -14.47
C VAL A 13 15.79 4.05 -14.90
N GLY A 14 14.96 3.65 -13.93
CA GLY A 14 13.65 3.08 -14.22
C GLY A 14 12.72 4.16 -14.78
N VAL A 15 12.45 4.12 -16.09
CA VAL A 15 11.57 5.08 -16.78
C VAL A 15 10.20 4.46 -17.00
N SER A 16 9.15 5.05 -16.41
CA SER A 16 7.79 4.49 -16.46
C SER A 16 6.85 5.25 -17.41
N GLY A 17 7.38 6.16 -18.24
CA GLY A 17 6.57 7.08 -19.04
C GLY A 17 5.89 8.19 -18.22
N GLY A 18 6.28 8.37 -16.96
CA GLY A 18 5.82 9.43 -16.07
C GLY A 18 6.84 10.57 -15.91
N VAL A 19 6.35 11.73 -15.46
CA VAL A 19 7.19 12.93 -15.25
C VAL A 19 8.29 12.70 -14.21
N ASP A 20 8.01 11.94 -13.17
CA ASP A 20 8.93 11.76 -12.04
C ASP A 20 10.22 11.04 -12.48
N SER A 21 10.08 9.91 -13.17
CA SER A 21 11.23 9.19 -13.74
C SER A 21 11.95 9.98 -14.83
N ALA A 22 11.22 10.78 -15.62
CA ALA A 22 11.82 11.63 -16.64
C ALA A 22 12.73 12.69 -16.02
N VAL A 23 12.28 13.32 -14.93
CA VAL A 23 13.05 14.33 -14.20
C VAL A 23 14.23 13.71 -13.47
N THR A 24 14.09 12.51 -12.89
CA THR A 24 15.23 11.75 -12.37
C THR A 24 16.33 11.60 -13.44
N ALA A 25 15.96 11.17 -14.66
CA ALA A 25 16.93 11.04 -15.76
C ALA A 25 17.55 12.39 -16.18
N ILE A 26 16.77 13.48 -16.21
CA ILE A 26 17.26 14.83 -16.51
C ILE A 26 18.30 15.27 -15.48
N LEU A 27 18.00 15.13 -14.19
CA LEU A 27 18.87 15.58 -13.11
C LEU A 27 20.20 14.82 -13.14
N LEU A 28 20.15 13.50 -13.29
CA LEU A 28 21.35 12.67 -13.38
C LEU A 28 22.18 12.99 -14.63
N LYS A 29 21.54 13.20 -15.79
CA LYS A 29 22.24 13.60 -17.01
C LYS A 29 22.92 14.96 -16.87
N ARG A 30 22.24 15.96 -16.30
CA ARG A 30 22.80 17.31 -16.02
C ARG A 30 23.98 17.25 -15.07
N LYS A 31 23.95 16.32 -14.12
CA LYS A 31 25.05 16.04 -13.19
C LYS A 31 26.23 15.30 -13.85
N GLY A 32 26.08 14.81 -15.08
CA GLY A 32 27.14 14.20 -15.87
C GLY A 32 27.29 12.68 -15.69
N TYR A 33 26.27 12.01 -15.15
CA TYR A 33 26.22 10.54 -15.17
C TYR A 33 26.02 10.02 -16.59
N GLU A 34 26.56 8.83 -16.87
CA GLU A 34 26.15 8.04 -18.01
C GLU A 34 24.81 7.37 -17.67
N VAL A 35 23.73 7.93 -18.21
CA VAL A 35 22.36 7.51 -17.90
C VAL A 35 21.86 6.55 -18.97
N VAL A 36 21.32 5.41 -18.53
CA VAL A 36 20.57 4.45 -19.38
C VAL A 36 19.13 4.38 -18.86
N GLY A 37 18.15 4.62 -19.72
CA GLY A 37 16.74 4.47 -19.38
C GLY A 37 16.26 3.06 -19.63
N VAL A 38 15.60 2.45 -18.65
CA VAL A 38 15.01 1.11 -18.77
C VAL A 38 13.52 1.16 -18.39
N PHE A 39 12.66 0.71 -19.29
CA PHE A 39 11.24 0.46 -19.04
C PHE A 39 11.03 -0.99 -18.60
N MET A 40 10.25 -1.21 -17.55
CA MET A 40 9.94 -2.53 -17.00
C MET A 40 8.52 -2.93 -17.40
N ARG A 41 8.38 -3.93 -18.27
CA ARG A 41 7.10 -4.57 -18.57
C ARG A 41 6.82 -5.66 -17.53
N ASN A 42 5.94 -5.36 -16.57
CA ASN A 42 5.62 -6.25 -15.46
C ASN A 42 4.23 -6.88 -15.55
N TRP A 43 3.42 -6.41 -16.51
CA TRP A 43 2.11 -6.95 -16.80
C TRP A 43 1.89 -6.90 -18.31
N ASP A 44 1.24 -7.91 -18.87
CA ASP A 44 0.91 -7.95 -20.30
C ASP A 44 -0.55 -8.34 -20.48
N GLU A 45 -1.36 -7.40 -20.98
CA GLU A 45 -2.77 -7.66 -21.28
C GLU A 45 -2.96 -8.68 -22.40
N ARG A 46 -1.92 -8.91 -23.24
CA ARG A 46 -1.96 -9.96 -24.27
C ARG A 46 -2.01 -11.34 -23.64
N ASP A 47 -1.28 -11.55 -22.55
CA ASP A 47 -1.26 -12.82 -21.83
C ASP A 47 -2.61 -13.07 -21.14
N GLU A 48 -3.36 -12.01 -20.79
CA GLU A 48 -4.71 -12.11 -20.22
C GLU A 48 -5.82 -12.28 -21.27
N LYS A 49 -5.83 -11.43 -22.30
CA LYS A 49 -6.99 -11.19 -23.19
C LYS A 49 -6.72 -11.51 -24.65
N GLY A 50 -5.49 -11.90 -25.00
CA GLY A 50 -5.09 -12.26 -26.36
C GLY A 50 -5.07 -11.10 -27.36
N HIS A 51 -5.25 -9.85 -26.93
CA HIS A 51 -5.24 -8.66 -27.79
C HIS A 51 -4.17 -7.67 -27.34
N CYS A 52 -3.47 -7.06 -28.30
CA CYS A 52 -2.44 -6.06 -28.06
C CYS A 52 -3.08 -4.67 -27.93
N THR A 53 -3.06 -4.10 -26.73
CA THR A 53 -3.27 -2.66 -26.51
C THR A 53 -1.93 -1.95 -26.68
N ALA A 54 -1.93 -0.77 -27.30
CA ALA A 54 -0.72 0.05 -27.40
C ALA A 54 -0.26 0.44 -25.99
N ASP A 55 1.00 0.15 -25.67
CA ASP A 55 1.58 0.49 -24.38
C ASP A 55 2.05 1.94 -24.39
N ILE A 56 1.10 2.85 -24.12
CA ILE A 56 1.33 4.30 -24.07
C ILE A 56 2.44 4.65 -23.07
N GLU A 57 2.59 3.87 -21.99
CA GLU A 57 3.64 4.12 -20.99
C GLU A 57 5.04 3.80 -21.53
N ALA A 58 5.18 2.70 -22.26
CA ALA A 58 6.42 2.36 -22.96
C ALA A 58 6.76 3.39 -24.05
N GLU A 59 5.78 3.81 -24.86
CA GLU A 59 5.95 4.84 -25.89
C GLU A 59 6.38 6.19 -25.28
N ASP A 60 5.76 6.60 -24.16
CA ASP A 60 6.14 7.81 -23.43
C ASP A 60 7.57 7.69 -22.88
N ALA A 61 7.95 6.54 -22.34
CA ALA A 61 9.28 6.28 -21.82
C ALA A 61 10.36 6.36 -22.91
N GLU A 62 10.12 5.69 -24.05
CA GLU A 62 11.01 5.75 -25.22
C GLU A 62 11.14 7.19 -25.74
N TRP A 63 10.02 7.90 -25.84
CA TRP A 63 10.01 9.30 -26.28
C TRP A 63 10.84 10.20 -25.35
N VAL A 64 10.71 10.05 -24.03
CA VAL A 64 11.54 10.78 -23.05
C VAL A 64 13.01 10.47 -23.26
N CYS A 65 13.40 9.20 -23.35
CA CYS A 65 14.79 8.81 -23.54
C CYS A 65 15.38 9.38 -24.84
N ASN A 66 14.61 9.34 -25.93
CA ASN A 66 15.00 9.92 -27.22
C ASN A 66 15.19 11.44 -27.14
N LYS A 67 14.26 12.16 -26.49
CA LYS A 67 14.39 13.62 -26.27
C LYS A 67 15.59 13.98 -25.42
N LEU A 68 15.88 13.16 -24.42
CA LEU A 68 17.04 13.35 -23.56
C LEU A 68 18.32 12.89 -24.23
N GLY A 69 18.29 12.11 -25.32
CA GLY A 69 19.48 11.54 -25.93
C GLY A 69 20.20 10.58 -24.99
N ILE A 70 19.46 9.66 -24.38
CA ILE A 70 19.96 8.57 -23.53
C ILE A 70 19.49 7.22 -24.12
N PRO A 71 20.26 6.13 -23.97
CA PRO A 71 19.84 4.81 -24.43
C PRO A 71 18.54 4.37 -23.75
N PHE A 72 17.65 3.76 -24.52
CA PHE A 72 16.40 3.18 -24.06
C PHE A 72 16.43 1.67 -24.21
N HIS A 73 16.04 0.96 -23.15
CA HIS A 73 15.87 -0.49 -23.17
C HIS A 73 14.55 -0.87 -22.52
N GLU A 74 14.01 -2.00 -22.95
CA GLU A 74 12.86 -2.63 -22.33
C GLU A 74 13.29 -3.96 -21.72
N VAL A 75 12.78 -4.26 -20.54
CA VAL A 75 12.94 -5.56 -19.86
C VAL A 75 11.58 -6.10 -19.46
N ASN A 76 11.39 -7.40 -19.64
CA ASN A 76 10.16 -8.10 -19.27
C ASN A 76 10.36 -8.81 -17.93
N PHE A 77 9.56 -8.42 -16.92
CA PHE A 77 9.45 -9.08 -15.63
C PHE A 77 8.01 -9.56 -15.34
N VAL A 78 7.22 -9.83 -16.37
CA VAL A 78 5.84 -10.33 -16.23
C VAL A 78 5.83 -11.62 -15.42
N LYS A 79 6.78 -12.52 -15.68
CA LYS A 79 6.88 -13.81 -14.98
C LYS A 79 7.20 -13.61 -13.49
N GLU A 80 8.18 -12.78 -13.18
CA GLU A 80 8.56 -12.45 -11.81
C GLU A 80 7.41 -11.76 -11.08
N TYR A 81 6.76 -10.78 -11.70
CA TYR A 81 5.62 -10.09 -11.11
C TYR A 81 4.45 -11.04 -10.82
N TRP A 82 4.11 -11.92 -11.77
CA TRP A 82 3.05 -12.89 -11.60
C TRP A 82 3.30 -13.81 -10.39
N ASN A 83 4.50 -14.38 -10.31
CA ASN A 83 4.84 -15.37 -9.29
C ASN A 83 5.08 -14.73 -7.92
N ASP A 84 5.81 -13.62 -7.87
CA ASP A 84 6.32 -13.06 -6.61
C ASP A 84 5.45 -11.94 -6.03
N VAL A 85 4.55 -11.34 -6.83
CA VAL A 85 3.66 -10.26 -6.41
C VAL A 85 2.20 -10.68 -6.52
N PHE A 86 1.76 -11.07 -7.73
CA PHE A 86 0.34 -11.28 -7.97
C PHE A 86 -0.21 -12.53 -7.28
N THR A 87 0.53 -13.64 -7.32
CA THR A 87 0.16 -14.88 -6.60
C THR A 87 0.02 -14.63 -5.10
N TYR A 88 0.95 -13.88 -4.49
CA TYR A 88 0.85 -13.45 -3.09
C TYR A 88 -0.43 -12.66 -2.80
N VAL A 89 -0.78 -11.71 -3.68
CA VAL A 89 -2.02 -10.92 -3.55
C VAL A 89 -3.25 -11.81 -3.56
N LEU A 90 -3.32 -12.78 -4.48
CA LEU A 90 -4.44 -13.71 -4.59
C LEU A 90 -4.58 -14.56 -3.33
N ASP A 91 -3.48 -15.07 -2.79
CA ASP A 91 -3.49 -15.93 -1.61
C ASP A 91 -3.90 -15.14 -0.35
N GLU A 92 -3.41 -13.92 -0.17
CA GLU A 92 -3.84 -13.04 0.92
C GLU A 92 -5.34 -12.72 0.82
N CYS A 93 -5.82 -12.39 -0.38
CA CYS A 93 -7.25 -12.13 -0.61
C CYS A 93 -8.13 -13.36 -0.31
N LYS A 94 -7.70 -14.56 -0.70
CA LYS A 94 -8.40 -15.83 -0.37
C LYS A 94 -8.45 -16.07 1.14
N SER A 95 -7.38 -15.73 1.85
CA SER A 95 -7.33 -15.80 3.32
C SER A 95 -8.09 -14.65 4.02
N GLY A 96 -8.81 -13.81 3.28
CA GLY A 96 -9.60 -12.73 3.84
C GLY A 96 -8.77 -11.52 4.29
N PHE A 97 -7.50 -11.41 3.88
CA PHE A 97 -6.66 -10.24 4.13
C PHE A 97 -6.84 -9.19 3.02
N THR A 98 -6.39 -7.96 3.29
CA THR A 98 -6.28 -6.92 2.25
C THR A 98 -4.78 -6.62 2.04
N PRO A 99 -4.13 -7.20 1.01
CA PRO A 99 -2.70 -7.06 0.78
C PRO A 99 -2.31 -5.68 0.23
N ASN A 100 -1.00 -5.38 0.23
CA ASN A 100 -0.44 -4.19 -0.41
C ASN A 100 0.52 -4.59 -1.56
N PRO A 101 0.03 -4.64 -2.82
CA PRO A 101 0.83 -5.08 -3.97
C PRO A 101 2.01 -4.15 -4.28
N ASP A 102 1.90 -2.86 -3.99
CA ASP A 102 2.94 -1.88 -4.34
C ASP A 102 4.20 -2.04 -3.48
N ILE A 103 4.04 -2.34 -2.18
CA ILE A 103 5.16 -2.69 -1.29
C ILE A 103 5.87 -3.94 -1.84
N MET A 104 5.10 -4.96 -2.23
CA MET A 104 5.66 -6.20 -2.77
C MET A 104 6.34 -5.98 -4.13
N CYS A 105 5.75 -5.17 -5.01
CA CYS A 105 6.34 -4.83 -6.30
C CYS A 105 7.69 -4.12 -6.14
N ASN A 106 7.80 -3.18 -5.20
CA ASN A 106 9.09 -2.55 -4.91
C ASN A 106 10.10 -3.57 -4.39
N LYS A 107 9.72 -4.39 -3.39
CA LYS A 107 10.59 -5.41 -2.79
C LYS A 107 11.06 -6.45 -3.81
N MET A 108 10.13 -7.01 -4.58
CA MET A 108 10.34 -8.22 -5.38
C MET A 108 10.71 -7.91 -6.83
N ILE A 109 10.44 -6.71 -7.35
CA ILE A 109 10.67 -6.36 -8.77
C ILE A 109 11.62 -5.16 -8.89
N LYS A 110 11.18 -3.97 -8.47
CA LYS A 110 11.92 -2.73 -8.76
C LYS A 110 13.26 -2.62 -8.04
N PHE A 111 13.42 -3.25 -6.89
CA PHE A 111 14.66 -3.19 -6.10
C PHE A 111 15.38 -4.54 -6.00
N SER A 112 14.98 -5.52 -6.80
CA SER A 112 15.62 -6.84 -6.85
C SER A 112 15.96 -7.25 -8.30
N PRO A 113 15.05 -7.83 -9.13
CA PRO A 113 15.30 -8.11 -10.55
C PRO A 113 15.81 -6.89 -11.33
N PHE A 114 15.25 -5.70 -11.11
CA PHE A 114 15.66 -4.51 -11.85
C PHE A 114 17.08 -4.05 -11.50
N LEU A 115 17.44 -4.05 -10.21
CA LEU A 115 18.80 -3.76 -9.76
C LEU A 115 19.79 -4.77 -10.35
N LYS A 116 19.43 -6.06 -10.28
CA LYS A 116 20.27 -7.12 -10.85
C LYS A 116 20.44 -6.97 -12.37
N TYR A 117 19.36 -6.66 -13.10
CA TYR A 117 19.41 -6.40 -14.53
C TYR A 117 20.33 -5.22 -14.87
N ALA A 118 20.27 -4.14 -14.11
CA ALA A 118 21.16 -2.99 -14.27
C ALA A 118 22.64 -3.36 -14.09
N GLN A 119 22.94 -4.17 -13.09
CA GLN A 119 24.30 -4.64 -12.79
C GLN A 119 24.82 -5.60 -13.86
N ASP A 120 24.04 -6.64 -14.16
CA ASP A 120 24.46 -7.74 -15.04
C ASP A 120 24.51 -7.32 -16.52
N THR A 121 23.55 -6.51 -16.97
CA THR A 121 23.37 -6.17 -18.40
C THR A 121 24.04 -4.86 -18.78
N HIS A 122 23.97 -3.86 -17.89
CA HIS A 122 24.44 -2.50 -18.17
C HIS A 122 25.73 -2.15 -17.42
N GLY A 123 26.23 -3.03 -16.55
CA GLY A 123 27.42 -2.76 -15.74
C GLY A 123 27.24 -1.57 -14.80
N ALA A 124 25.99 -1.20 -14.47
CA ALA A 124 25.69 -0.11 -13.57
C ALA A 124 25.56 -0.65 -12.15
N GLU A 125 26.46 -0.22 -11.25
CA GLU A 125 26.42 -0.63 -9.84
C GLU A 125 25.19 -0.11 -9.11
N VAL A 126 24.59 0.97 -9.61
CA VAL A 126 23.48 1.69 -8.98
C VAL A 126 22.33 1.94 -9.96
N ILE A 127 21.11 1.94 -9.42
CA ILE A 127 19.90 2.33 -10.13
C ILE A 127 19.38 3.68 -9.63
N ALA A 128 18.48 4.30 -10.38
CA ALA A 128 17.69 5.42 -9.90
C ALA A 128 16.22 5.22 -10.25
N THR A 129 15.36 5.79 -9.42
CA THR A 129 13.91 5.71 -9.60
C THR A 129 13.27 7.09 -9.44
N GLY A 130 12.05 7.25 -9.98
CA GLY A 130 11.23 8.43 -9.76
C GLY A 130 10.46 8.40 -8.43
N HIS A 131 11.00 7.77 -7.37
CA HIS A 131 10.34 7.74 -6.08
C HIS A 131 10.64 8.99 -5.25
N TYR A 132 9.60 9.55 -4.62
CA TYR A 132 9.72 10.60 -3.61
C TYR A 132 10.13 9.98 -2.28
N ALA A 133 11.43 9.73 -2.13
CA ALA A 133 12.07 9.30 -0.90
C ALA A 133 13.49 9.85 -0.86
N ARG A 134 14.18 9.75 0.27
CA ARG A 134 15.57 10.18 0.41
C ARG A 134 16.41 9.06 1.02
N SER A 135 17.72 9.16 0.84
CA SER A 135 18.70 8.27 1.45
C SER A 135 19.62 9.08 2.36
N SER A 136 20.03 8.51 3.50
CA SER A 136 21.09 9.12 4.32
C SER A 136 22.44 9.20 3.62
N PHE A 137 22.61 8.50 2.49
CA PHE A 137 23.79 8.66 1.64
C PHE A 137 23.77 9.92 0.78
N GLY A 138 22.68 10.68 0.82
CA GLY A 138 22.48 11.88 0.01
C GLY A 138 21.90 11.56 -1.37
N GLU A 139 21.68 12.61 -2.15
CA GLU A 139 21.02 12.52 -3.47
C GLU A 139 21.88 11.79 -4.51
N ASP A 140 23.21 11.95 -4.41
CA ASP A 140 24.21 11.42 -5.35
C ASP A 140 25.07 10.31 -4.71
N LEU A 141 24.64 9.79 -3.56
CA LEU A 141 25.40 8.83 -2.74
C LEU A 141 26.75 9.39 -2.27
N GLU A 142 26.85 10.69 -2.03
CA GLU A 142 28.05 11.38 -1.58
C GLU A 142 28.56 10.89 -0.20
N ASN A 143 27.66 10.39 0.65
CA ASN A 143 28.00 9.83 1.97
C ASN A 143 28.01 8.29 1.96
N TYR A 144 28.21 7.66 0.80
CA TYR A 144 28.19 6.20 0.65
C TYR A 144 29.22 5.51 1.55
N ASP A 145 28.74 4.63 2.42
CA ASP A 145 29.56 3.80 3.30
C ASP A 145 28.88 2.45 3.55
N LEU A 146 29.41 1.40 2.89
CA LEU A 146 28.87 0.04 2.99
C LEU A 146 28.76 -0.45 4.43
N ASN A 147 29.71 -0.07 5.29
CA ASN A 147 29.77 -0.55 6.67
C ASN A 147 28.73 0.13 7.56
N LYS A 148 28.34 1.36 7.24
CA LYS A 148 27.32 2.10 8.00
C LYS A 148 25.90 1.76 7.59
N GLY A 149 25.69 1.28 6.36
CA GLY A 149 24.35 1.11 5.84
C GLY A 149 23.68 2.44 5.47
N ALA A 150 22.73 2.39 4.55
CA ALA A 150 21.86 3.52 4.24
C ALA A 150 20.61 3.49 5.12
N LYS A 151 20.10 4.68 5.46
CA LYS A 151 18.78 4.85 6.07
C LYS A 151 17.82 5.39 5.02
N LEU A 152 16.62 4.82 4.97
CA LEU A 152 15.54 5.32 4.14
C LEU A 152 14.89 6.49 4.86
N LEU A 153 14.79 7.62 4.18
CA LEU A 153 14.25 8.86 4.72
C LEU A 153 13.00 9.28 3.92
N ARG A 154 12.08 9.97 4.59
CA ARG A 154 10.91 10.58 3.96
C ARG A 154 11.33 11.67 2.97
N SER A 155 10.53 11.85 1.91
CA SER A 155 10.68 13.01 1.02
C SER A 155 10.37 14.32 1.76
N ILE A 156 10.92 15.44 1.28
CA ILE A 156 10.51 16.76 1.77
C ILE A 156 9.06 17.10 1.39
N ASP A 157 8.55 16.51 0.30
CA ASP A 157 7.15 16.66 -0.11
C ASP A 157 6.32 15.59 0.59
N LEU A 158 5.81 15.91 1.78
CA LEU A 158 5.08 14.96 2.62
C LEU A 158 3.78 14.44 1.97
N HIS A 159 3.21 15.18 1.01
CA HIS A 159 2.03 14.75 0.27
C HIS A 159 2.36 13.74 -0.83
N LYS A 160 3.60 13.75 -1.31
CA LYS A 160 4.12 12.81 -2.29
C LYS A 160 5.02 11.73 -1.72
N ASP A 161 5.39 11.81 -0.45
CA ASP A 161 6.27 10.86 0.22
C ASP A 161 5.88 9.39 -0.05
N GLN A 162 6.77 8.69 -0.77
CA GLN A 162 6.63 7.30 -1.16
C GLN A 162 7.48 6.36 -0.30
N SER A 163 8.15 6.87 0.75
CA SER A 163 8.96 6.07 1.67
C SER A 163 8.18 4.91 2.33
N PHE A 164 6.85 5.06 2.48
CA PHE A 164 5.94 3.98 2.91
C PHE A 164 6.07 2.73 2.03
N PHE A 165 6.03 2.91 0.71
CA PHE A 165 6.05 1.81 -0.27
C PHE A 165 7.43 1.17 -0.42
N LEU A 166 8.47 1.83 0.10
CA LEU A 166 9.85 1.37 0.08
C LEU A 166 10.28 0.71 1.40
N SER A 167 9.38 0.62 2.39
CA SER A 167 9.70 0.13 3.74
C SER A 167 10.16 -1.32 3.85
N GLN A 168 10.08 -2.09 2.75
CA GLN A 168 10.49 -3.50 2.66
C GLN A 168 11.67 -3.75 1.70
N ILE A 169 12.27 -2.71 1.11
CA ILE A 169 13.41 -2.91 0.19
C ILE A 169 14.64 -3.37 0.97
N SER A 170 15.49 -4.16 0.31
CA SER A 170 16.70 -4.66 0.95
C SER A 170 17.71 -3.55 1.25
N GLN A 171 18.48 -3.73 2.31
CA GLN A 171 19.53 -2.79 2.65
C GLN A 171 20.56 -2.65 1.51
N TYR A 172 20.89 -3.77 0.87
CA TYR A 172 21.72 -3.78 -0.33
C TYR A 172 21.13 -2.91 -1.45
N ALA A 173 19.84 -3.05 -1.74
CA ALA A 173 19.20 -2.27 -2.79
C ALA A 173 19.10 -0.78 -2.44
N LEU A 174 18.82 -0.45 -1.17
CA LEU A 174 18.79 0.92 -0.68
C LEU A 174 20.17 1.60 -0.82
N GLN A 175 21.25 0.89 -0.52
CA GLN A 175 22.62 1.39 -0.70
C GLN A 175 22.97 1.65 -2.17
N HIS A 176 22.34 0.94 -3.11
CA HIS A 176 22.60 1.03 -4.55
C HIS A 176 21.49 1.74 -5.33
N THR A 177 20.70 2.61 -4.67
CA THR A 177 19.64 3.39 -5.32
C THR A 177 19.80 4.88 -5.09
N LEU A 178 19.68 5.66 -6.16
CA LEU A 178 19.54 7.12 -6.13
C LEU A 178 18.06 7.52 -6.15
N PHE A 179 17.70 8.46 -5.27
CA PHE A 179 16.39 9.09 -5.21
C PHE A 179 16.49 10.58 -5.55
N SER A 180 16.74 10.88 -6.82
CA SER A 180 17.10 12.23 -7.27
C SER A 180 16.00 13.28 -7.13
N ILE A 181 14.76 12.89 -6.87
CA ILE A 181 13.64 13.83 -6.72
C ILE A 181 13.15 13.96 -5.27
N GLY A 182 13.79 13.28 -4.32
CA GLY A 182 13.37 13.25 -2.91
C GLY A 182 13.34 14.61 -2.21
N ASP A 183 14.20 15.52 -2.67
CA ASP A 183 14.35 16.91 -2.18
C ASP A 183 13.59 17.94 -3.05
N TYR A 184 12.62 17.50 -3.85
CA TYR A 184 11.83 18.38 -4.70
C TYR A 184 10.33 18.18 -4.44
N SER A 185 9.59 19.29 -4.42
CA SER A 185 8.12 19.24 -4.53
C SER A 185 7.69 18.79 -5.92
N LYS A 186 6.51 18.17 -6.02
CA LYS A 186 5.92 17.76 -7.32
C LYS A 186 5.85 18.89 -8.34
N ASP A 187 5.54 20.10 -7.90
CA ASP A 187 5.42 21.28 -8.78
C ASP A 187 6.77 21.69 -9.37
N VAL A 188 7.85 21.58 -8.59
CA VAL A 188 9.21 21.83 -9.09
C VAL A 188 9.61 20.75 -10.09
N VAL A 189 9.28 19.48 -9.83
CA VAL A 189 9.51 18.37 -10.76
C VAL A 189 8.84 18.65 -12.12
N ARG A 190 7.56 19.05 -12.13
CA ARG A 190 6.85 19.41 -13.38
C ARG A 190 7.51 20.57 -14.13
N LYS A 191 7.89 21.64 -13.42
CA LYS A 191 8.61 22.79 -14.01
C LYS A 191 9.96 22.39 -14.62
N ILE A 192 10.68 21.45 -14.01
CA ILE A 192 11.94 20.94 -14.59
C ILE A 192 11.66 20.23 -15.91
N ALA A 193 10.61 19.41 -15.99
CA ALA A 193 10.21 18.74 -17.23
C ALA A 193 9.81 19.74 -18.34
N GLU A 194 9.02 20.76 -18.00
CA GLU A 194 8.65 21.85 -18.92
C GLU A 194 9.89 22.60 -19.44
N SER A 195 10.88 22.84 -18.57
CA SER A 195 12.12 23.57 -18.94
C SER A 195 12.96 22.89 -20.04
N VAL A 196 12.71 21.60 -20.31
CA VAL A 196 13.39 20.82 -21.35
C VAL A 196 12.44 20.34 -22.45
N ASN A 197 11.25 20.97 -22.56
CA ASN A 197 10.22 20.66 -23.55
C ASN A 197 9.70 19.22 -23.46
N LEU A 198 9.53 18.71 -22.24
CA LEU A 198 8.87 17.42 -21.97
C LEU A 198 7.38 17.58 -21.61
N ASP A 199 6.67 18.51 -22.27
CA ASP A 199 5.28 18.88 -21.96
C ASP A 199 4.31 17.68 -21.99
N ARG A 200 4.56 16.70 -22.88
CA ARG A 200 3.77 15.47 -23.02
C ARG A 200 3.65 14.70 -21.70
N VAL A 201 4.74 14.61 -20.93
CA VAL A 201 4.74 13.92 -19.64
C VAL A 201 4.58 14.86 -18.46
N ALA A 202 4.98 16.14 -18.59
CA ALA A 202 4.93 17.13 -17.50
C ALA A 202 3.53 17.30 -16.88
N HIS A 203 2.49 17.31 -17.72
CA HIS A 203 1.11 17.47 -17.29
C HIS A 203 0.34 16.14 -17.18
N LYS A 204 1.01 15.01 -17.41
CA LYS A 204 0.38 13.69 -17.26
C LYS A 204 -0.04 13.51 -15.80
N ARG A 205 -1.25 12.96 -15.61
CA ARG A 205 -1.73 12.60 -14.27
C ARG A 205 -0.84 11.49 -13.73
N ASP A 206 -0.65 11.52 -12.41
CA ASP A 206 0.07 10.44 -11.75
C ASP A 206 -0.74 9.15 -11.88
N SER A 207 -0.05 8.02 -12.08
CA SER A 207 -0.69 6.72 -12.14
C SER A 207 -1.40 6.46 -10.81
N THR A 208 -2.70 6.16 -10.88
CA THR A 208 -3.54 5.78 -9.74
C THR A 208 -3.89 4.30 -9.86
N GLY A 209 -3.99 3.59 -8.73
CA GLY A 209 -4.24 2.13 -8.73
C GLY A 209 -2.97 1.31 -8.53
N MET A 210 -3.09 -0.01 -8.69
CA MET A 210 -1.97 -0.93 -8.50
C MET A 210 -0.87 -0.70 -9.54
N CYS A 211 0.39 -0.79 -9.12
CA CYS A 211 1.52 -0.68 -10.03
C CYS A 211 1.38 -1.66 -11.22
N PHE A 212 1.56 -1.15 -12.45
CA PHE A 212 1.59 -1.90 -13.72
C PHE A 212 0.30 -2.56 -14.24
N ILE A 213 -0.75 -2.71 -13.42
CA ILE A 213 -2.06 -3.26 -13.87
C ILE A 213 -2.99 -2.15 -14.42
N GLY A 214 -2.64 -0.88 -14.18
CA GLY A 214 -3.33 0.29 -14.71
C GLY A 214 -4.56 0.73 -13.90
N ASN A 215 -5.39 1.61 -14.48
CA ASN A 215 -6.57 2.21 -13.84
C ASN A 215 -7.80 1.27 -13.80
N ARG A 216 -7.61 -0.03 -13.57
CA ARG A 216 -8.72 -0.99 -13.42
C ARG A 216 -9.31 -0.91 -12.01
N ASN A 217 -10.61 -1.14 -11.89
CA ASN A 217 -11.22 -1.32 -10.57
C ASN A 217 -10.67 -2.62 -9.95
N PHE A 218 -9.99 -2.52 -8.82
CA PHE A 218 -9.34 -3.67 -8.18
C PHE A 218 -10.32 -4.79 -7.84
N LYS A 219 -11.56 -4.44 -7.46
CA LYS A 219 -12.60 -5.42 -7.13
C LYS A 219 -12.98 -6.25 -8.36
N ASP A 220 -13.26 -5.57 -9.47
CA ASP A 220 -13.66 -6.22 -10.72
C ASP A 220 -12.51 -7.08 -11.26
N PHE A 221 -11.28 -6.58 -11.13
CA PHE A 221 -10.07 -7.31 -11.51
C PHE A 221 -9.86 -8.59 -10.68
N LEU A 222 -10.03 -8.54 -9.35
CA LEU A 222 -9.91 -9.75 -8.52
C LEU A 222 -10.96 -10.82 -8.85
N SER A 223 -12.17 -10.41 -9.24
CA SER A 223 -13.23 -11.34 -9.65
C SER A 223 -12.92 -12.11 -10.94
N GLU A 224 -11.89 -11.71 -11.71
CA GLU A 224 -11.41 -12.48 -12.86
C GLU A 224 -10.56 -13.71 -12.43
N TYR A 225 -10.04 -13.72 -11.20
CA TYR A 225 -9.09 -14.73 -10.71
C TYR A 225 -9.55 -15.49 -9.46
N LEU A 226 -10.49 -14.92 -8.69
CA LEU A 226 -11.02 -15.50 -7.48
C LEU A 226 -12.50 -15.82 -7.64
N GLU A 227 -12.89 -17.03 -7.25
CA GLU A 227 -14.30 -17.44 -7.24
C GLU A 227 -15.05 -16.73 -6.11
N ASP A 228 -16.27 -16.28 -6.43
CA ASP A 228 -17.20 -15.73 -5.44
C ASP A 228 -17.62 -16.82 -4.44
N GLN A 229 -17.55 -16.50 -3.16
CA GLN A 229 -18.00 -17.33 -2.05
C GLN A 229 -19.01 -16.52 -1.21
N PRO A 230 -20.31 -16.55 -1.58
CA PRO A 230 -21.31 -15.69 -0.96
C PRO A 230 -21.50 -15.96 0.53
N GLY A 231 -21.80 -14.91 1.30
CA GLY A 231 -21.96 -14.97 2.75
C GLY A 231 -22.82 -13.83 3.30
N SER A 232 -23.04 -13.81 4.60
CA SER A 232 -23.95 -12.85 5.25
C SER A 232 -23.23 -11.61 5.79
N LEU A 233 -23.92 -10.46 5.75
CA LEU A 233 -23.55 -9.24 6.46
C LEU A 233 -24.29 -9.22 7.81
N ILE A 234 -23.56 -9.22 8.92
CA ILE A 234 -24.12 -9.31 10.28
C ILE A 234 -23.88 -8.00 11.03
N ASP A 235 -24.92 -7.38 11.58
CA ASP A 235 -24.78 -6.18 12.42
C ASP A 235 -24.21 -6.54 13.79
N VAL A 236 -23.10 -5.93 14.19
CA VAL A 236 -22.42 -6.22 15.47
C VAL A 236 -23.21 -5.86 16.73
N ASP A 237 -24.22 -4.99 16.60
CA ASP A 237 -25.00 -4.58 17.76
C ASP A 237 -26.22 -5.46 17.97
N THR A 238 -26.84 -5.98 16.90
CA THR A 238 -28.05 -6.82 17.00
C THR A 238 -27.81 -8.29 16.71
N ASN A 239 -26.66 -8.64 16.10
CA ASN A 239 -26.37 -9.96 15.52
C ASN A 239 -27.37 -10.41 14.45
N GLU A 240 -28.11 -9.48 13.85
CA GLU A 240 -29.05 -9.79 12.76
C GLU A 240 -28.37 -9.69 11.41
N VAL A 241 -28.88 -10.47 10.45
CA VAL A 241 -28.47 -10.39 9.05
C VAL A 241 -29.06 -9.13 8.42
N VAL A 242 -28.20 -8.22 7.99
CA VAL A 242 -28.56 -6.94 7.36
C VAL A 242 -28.32 -6.92 5.85
N GLY A 243 -27.76 -8.00 5.30
CA GLY A 243 -27.55 -8.17 3.87
C GLY A 243 -26.66 -9.36 3.53
N GLU A 244 -26.20 -9.42 2.28
CA GLU A 244 -25.34 -10.49 1.76
C GLU A 244 -24.16 -9.89 1.01
N HIS A 245 -23.09 -10.66 0.88
CA HIS A 245 -21.93 -10.33 0.05
C HIS A 245 -21.58 -11.46 -0.91
N LYS A 246 -20.82 -11.13 -1.96
CA LYS A 246 -20.32 -12.11 -2.94
C LYS A 246 -19.05 -12.85 -2.52
N GLY A 247 -18.26 -12.30 -1.58
CA GLY A 247 -17.06 -12.95 -1.06
C GLY A 247 -16.21 -11.99 -0.23
N LEU A 248 -15.45 -12.53 0.74
CA LEU A 248 -14.61 -11.74 1.66
C LEU A 248 -13.52 -10.94 0.95
N HIS A 249 -12.99 -11.47 -0.14
CA HIS A 249 -11.90 -10.88 -0.93
C HIS A 249 -12.28 -9.53 -1.58
N LEU A 250 -13.57 -9.22 -1.66
CA LEU A 250 -14.10 -7.98 -2.25
C LEU A 250 -14.28 -6.85 -1.22
N TRP A 251 -13.94 -7.11 0.05
CA TRP A 251 -14.20 -6.20 1.16
C TRP A 251 -12.94 -5.93 1.98
N THR A 252 -12.82 -4.69 2.43
CA THR A 252 -11.76 -4.24 3.34
C THR A 252 -12.36 -3.70 4.63
N ILE A 253 -11.66 -3.85 5.75
CA ILE A 253 -12.11 -3.28 7.03
C ILE A 253 -12.27 -1.76 6.88
N GLY A 254 -13.34 -1.21 7.46
CA GLY A 254 -13.69 0.20 7.37
C GLY A 254 -14.35 0.63 6.06
N GLN A 255 -14.47 -0.27 5.07
CA GLN A 255 -15.18 0.01 3.81
C GLN A 255 -16.67 0.21 4.07
N ARG A 256 -17.24 1.25 3.46
CA ARG A 256 -18.69 1.49 3.47
C ARG A 256 -19.40 0.35 2.74
N CYS A 257 -20.38 -0.27 3.40
CA CYS A 257 -21.23 -1.28 2.82
C CYS A 257 -22.66 -0.76 2.65
N HIS A 258 -23.30 -1.16 1.56
CA HIS A 258 -24.71 -0.93 1.34
C HIS A 258 -25.45 -2.19 1.77
N CYS A 259 -25.93 -2.18 3.01
CA CYS A 259 -26.88 -3.17 3.49
C CYS A 259 -28.21 -2.89 2.76
N ASN A 260 -28.75 -3.89 2.07
CA ASN A 260 -29.94 -3.76 1.21
C ASN A 260 -31.17 -3.24 1.98
N HIS A 261 -32.27 -3.01 1.25
CA HIS A 261 -33.57 -2.43 1.66
C HIS A 261 -34.23 -2.93 2.96
N LEU A 262 -33.64 -3.89 3.67
CA LEU A 262 -34.11 -4.46 4.92
C LEU A 262 -33.96 -3.47 6.08
N VAL A 263 -32.94 -2.61 6.14
CA VAL A 263 -32.77 -1.67 7.27
C VAL A 263 -32.93 -0.23 6.82
N SER A 264 -33.99 0.45 7.28
CA SER A 264 -34.13 1.90 7.13
C SER A 264 -33.23 2.63 8.13
N SER A 265 -31.90 2.49 7.99
CA SER A 265 -30.95 3.22 8.83
C SER A 265 -30.61 4.58 8.20
N PRO A 266 -30.62 5.69 8.97
CA PRO A 266 -30.20 7.00 8.49
C PRO A 266 -28.68 7.08 8.26
N GLN A 267 -27.89 6.15 8.80
CA GLN A 267 -26.44 6.15 8.69
C GLN A 267 -25.92 4.95 7.88
N PRO A 268 -24.82 5.12 7.12
CA PRO A 268 -24.22 4.03 6.37
C PRO A 268 -23.59 2.98 7.29
N TYR A 269 -23.56 1.74 6.83
CA TYR A 269 -22.83 0.66 7.48
C TYR A 269 -21.38 0.62 7.00
N PHE A 270 -20.50 0.09 7.85
CA PHE A 270 -19.09 -0.13 7.56
C PHE A 270 -18.66 -1.51 8.01
N VAL A 271 -17.78 -2.16 7.24
CA VAL A 271 -17.17 -3.45 7.60
C VAL A 271 -16.28 -3.27 8.82
N VAL A 272 -16.48 -4.09 9.86
CA VAL A 272 -15.66 -4.07 11.08
C VAL A 272 -14.77 -5.30 11.22
N GLU A 273 -15.22 -6.44 10.71
CA GLU A 273 -14.52 -7.72 10.83
C GLU A 273 -14.92 -8.62 9.66
N LYS A 274 -13.97 -9.44 9.19
CA LYS A 274 -14.20 -10.50 8.21
C LYS A 274 -13.87 -11.82 8.90
N ASN A 275 -14.85 -12.71 9.00
CA ASN A 275 -14.68 -14.01 9.63
C ASN A 275 -14.57 -15.09 8.55
N VAL A 276 -13.37 -15.63 8.37
CA VAL A 276 -13.07 -16.61 7.32
C VAL A 276 -13.75 -17.95 7.57
N GLU A 277 -13.81 -18.40 8.82
CA GLU A 277 -14.39 -19.70 9.19
C GLU A 277 -15.89 -19.79 8.92
N SER A 278 -16.63 -18.74 9.27
CA SER A 278 -18.09 -18.67 9.07
C SER A 278 -18.49 -18.02 7.75
N ASN A 279 -17.53 -17.53 6.96
CA ASN A 279 -17.75 -16.73 5.76
C ASN A 279 -18.73 -15.56 5.97
N ASN A 280 -18.65 -14.90 7.13
CA ASN A 280 -19.50 -13.75 7.46
C ASN A 280 -18.67 -12.47 7.51
N ILE A 281 -19.30 -11.37 7.14
CA ILE A 281 -18.75 -10.02 7.32
C ILE A 281 -19.58 -9.30 8.38
N TYR A 282 -18.91 -8.91 9.45
CA TYR A 282 -19.53 -8.10 10.48
C TYR A 282 -19.47 -6.63 10.09
N VAL A 283 -20.57 -5.93 10.31
CA VAL A 283 -20.76 -4.53 9.95
C VAL A 283 -21.30 -3.74 11.12
N ALA A 284 -20.99 -2.45 11.17
CA ALA A 284 -21.53 -1.54 12.16
C ALA A 284 -22.11 -0.30 11.52
N CYS A 285 -23.19 0.21 12.12
CA CYS A 285 -23.86 1.41 11.64
C CYS A 285 -23.16 2.67 12.16
N GLY A 286 -22.80 3.58 11.24
CA GLY A 286 -22.20 4.87 11.57
C GLY A 286 -20.68 4.92 11.44
N THR A 287 -20.19 6.05 10.95
CA THR A 287 -18.76 6.25 10.62
C THR A 287 -17.83 6.14 11.82
N ASN A 288 -18.33 6.53 13.00
CA ASN A 288 -17.60 6.58 14.26
C ASN A 288 -17.99 5.44 15.22
N HIS A 289 -18.55 4.35 14.71
CA HIS A 289 -18.93 3.23 15.57
C HIS A 289 -17.70 2.69 16.35
N PRO A 290 -17.75 2.51 17.68
CA PRO A 290 -16.59 2.10 18.47
C PRO A 290 -15.96 0.75 18.06
N ALA A 291 -16.72 -0.10 17.36
CA ALA A 291 -16.21 -1.37 16.82
C ALA A 291 -15.16 -1.18 15.71
N LEU A 292 -15.13 0.00 15.06
CA LEU A 292 -14.14 0.33 14.05
C LEU A 292 -12.80 0.78 14.64
N PHE A 293 -12.71 1.02 15.96
CA PHE A 293 -11.54 1.65 16.57
C PHE A 293 -10.83 0.67 17.50
N THR A 294 -9.50 0.66 17.45
CA THR A 294 -8.64 -0.07 18.38
C THR A 294 -7.43 0.77 18.78
N THR A 295 -6.86 0.47 19.94
CA THR A 295 -5.61 1.09 20.45
C THR A 295 -4.43 0.14 20.38
N THR A 296 -4.59 -1.06 19.85
CA THR A 296 -3.52 -2.06 19.77
C THR A 296 -3.61 -2.83 18.47
N LEU A 297 -2.49 -3.26 17.90
CA LEU A 297 -2.45 -4.21 16.80
C LEU A 297 -1.27 -5.16 16.95
N PHE A 298 -1.34 -6.29 16.23
CA PHE A 298 -0.35 -7.36 16.27
C PHE A 298 0.21 -7.56 14.86
N THR A 299 1.54 -7.65 14.75
CA THR A 299 2.21 -7.80 13.47
C THR A 299 3.07 -9.06 13.42
N GLU A 300 3.43 -9.44 12.20
CA GLU A 300 4.60 -10.29 11.95
C GLU A 300 5.90 -9.62 12.45
N PRO A 301 7.03 -10.33 12.45
CA PRO A 301 8.32 -9.72 12.75
C PRO A 301 8.60 -8.51 11.85
N VAL A 302 9.16 -7.46 12.44
CA VAL A 302 9.47 -6.23 11.71
C VAL A 302 10.66 -6.44 10.81
N TYR A 303 10.50 -6.06 9.54
CA TYR A 303 11.60 -5.92 8.61
C TYR A 303 12.33 -4.60 8.87
N TRP A 304 13.47 -4.66 9.55
CA TRP A 304 14.28 -3.48 9.87
C TRP A 304 15.21 -3.13 8.71
N ILE A 305 14.95 -2.02 8.02
CA ILE A 305 15.61 -1.70 6.75
C ILE A 305 17.10 -1.37 6.92
N HIS A 306 17.48 -0.64 7.97
CA HIS A 306 18.85 -0.13 8.13
C HIS A 306 19.81 -1.20 8.68
N SER A 307 19.46 -1.79 9.83
CA SER A 307 20.32 -2.69 10.59
C SER A 307 20.01 -4.17 10.39
N GLY A 308 18.86 -4.52 9.79
CA GLY A 308 18.38 -5.92 9.75
C GLY A 308 17.98 -6.49 11.11
N HIS A 309 18.11 -5.72 12.18
CA HIS A 309 17.73 -6.07 13.54
C HIS A 309 17.09 -4.88 14.25
N PRO A 310 16.29 -5.11 15.31
CA PRO A 310 15.67 -4.02 16.06
C PRO A 310 16.66 -2.98 16.60
N PRO A 311 16.23 -1.72 16.81
CA PRO A 311 17.02 -0.72 17.52
C PRO A 311 17.40 -1.19 18.93
N SER A 312 18.57 -0.78 19.43
CA SER A 312 19.10 -1.19 20.75
C SER A 312 18.19 -0.78 21.92
N GLN A 313 17.37 0.26 21.74
CA GLN A 313 16.34 0.67 22.68
C GLN A 313 15.34 -0.45 22.96
N LEU A 314 14.90 -1.18 21.93
CA LEU A 314 13.94 -2.28 22.10
C LEU A 314 14.52 -3.39 22.97
N TYR A 315 15.82 -3.66 22.86
CA TYR A 315 16.52 -4.65 23.70
C TYR A 315 16.75 -4.17 25.13
N SER A 316 17.19 -2.92 25.29
CA SER A 316 17.58 -2.37 26.59
C SER A 316 16.39 -1.95 27.46
N GLN A 317 15.28 -1.54 26.84
CA GLN A 317 14.09 -1.02 27.52
C GLN A 317 12.87 -1.94 27.39
N GLY A 318 12.93 -2.97 26.54
CA GLY A 318 11.78 -3.83 26.23
C GLY A 318 10.70 -3.15 25.38
N GLN A 319 10.91 -1.89 25.00
CA GLN A 319 9.97 -1.11 24.21
C GLN A 319 10.69 -0.10 23.30
N LEU A 320 10.01 0.35 22.25
CA LEU A 320 10.45 1.43 21.38
C LEU A 320 9.31 2.41 21.13
N GLU A 321 9.49 3.66 21.57
CA GLU A 321 8.60 4.77 21.20
C GLU A 321 8.93 5.24 19.78
N CYS A 322 7.93 5.26 18.91
CA CYS A 322 8.08 5.68 17.52
C CYS A 322 6.74 6.12 16.94
N GLN A 323 6.77 6.55 15.69
CA GLN A 323 5.59 6.90 14.91
C GLN A 323 5.25 5.77 13.94
N PHE A 324 3.97 5.57 13.63
CA PHE A 324 3.58 4.62 12.59
C PHE A 324 2.41 5.11 11.75
N ARG A 325 2.23 4.48 10.59
CA ARG A 325 1.01 4.52 9.78
C ARG A 325 0.86 3.19 9.04
N PHE A 326 -0.37 2.86 8.64
CA PHE A 326 -0.64 1.69 7.78
C PHE A 326 -1.29 2.05 6.43
N GLU A 327 -1.60 3.34 6.23
CA GLU A 327 -2.08 3.91 4.98
C GLU A 327 -1.17 5.08 4.58
N SER A 328 -0.67 5.09 3.35
CA SER A 328 0.38 6.02 2.90
C SER A 328 0.01 7.50 3.02
N GLN A 329 -1.27 7.86 2.94
CA GLN A 329 -1.75 9.25 2.99
C GLN A 329 -2.27 9.68 4.37
N THR A 330 -2.18 8.81 5.38
CA THR A 330 -2.62 9.13 6.74
C THR A 330 -1.49 9.78 7.54
N PRO A 331 -1.81 10.70 8.47
CA PRO A 331 -0.83 11.26 9.39
C PRO A 331 -0.19 10.17 10.24
N LEU A 332 1.06 10.42 10.63
CA LEU A 332 1.77 9.57 11.58
C LEU A 332 1.09 9.61 12.95
N THR A 333 0.97 8.43 13.56
CA THR A 333 0.42 8.25 14.91
C THR A 333 1.51 7.78 15.85
N GLU A 334 1.61 8.39 17.02
CA GLU A 334 2.53 7.94 18.07
C GLU A 334 2.14 6.55 18.57
N CYS A 335 3.14 5.68 18.71
CA CYS A 335 2.97 4.32 19.18
C CYS A 335 4.17 3.82 19.98
N VAL A 336 3.95 2.74 20.71
CA VAL A 336 4.98 1.99 21.42
C VAL A 336 5.02 0.58 20.87
N LEU A 337 6.19 0.13 20.44
CA LEU A 337 6.44 -1.25 20.01
C LEU A 337 6.95 -2.06 21.19
N THR A 338 6.37 -3.23 21.41
CA THR A 338 6.85 -4.24 22.37
C THR A 338 6.88 -5.62 21.72
N THR A 339 7.77 -6.48 22.18
CA THR A 339 7.89 -7.84 21.64
C THR A 339 6.72 -8.72 22.12
N HIS A 340 6.18 -9.56 21.25
CA HIS A 340 5.12 -10.51 21.63
C HIS A 340 5.66 -11.62 22.55
N ASP A 341 6.95 -11.98 22.41
CA ASP A 341 7.64 -12.90 23.30
C ASP A 341 8.57 -12.13 24.25
N ILE A 342 8.33 -12.31 25.54
CA ILE A 342 9.12 -11.74 26.64
C ILE A 342 9.91 -12.85 27.34
N ASN A 343 10.40 -13.87 26.62
CA ASN A 343 11.26 -14.87 27.24
C ASN A 343 12.74 -14.45 27.10
N PRO A 344 13.35 -13.83 28.12
CA PRO A 344 14.74 -13.34 28.04
C PRO A 344 15.77 -14.45 27.84
N TRP A 345 15.37 -15.73 27.97
CA TRP A 345 16.25 -16.89 27.83
C TRP A 345 16.12 -17.62 26.48
N HIS A 346 15.12 -17.31 25.67
CA HIS A 346 14.94 -17.91 24.35
C HIS A 346 14.26 -16.93 23.39
N SER A 347 14.83 -16.85 22.18
CA SER A 347 14.41 -16.13 20.98
C SER A 347 14.95 -14.70 20.82
N SER A 348 15.65 -14.52 19.69
CA SER A 348 16.05 -13.22 19.17
C SER A 348 14.79 -12.39 18.90
N PRO A 349 14.66 -11.16 19.43
CA PRO A 349 13.59 -10.21 19.11
C PRO A 349 13.38 -9.96 17.61
N SER A 350 14.33 -10.35 16.77
CA SER A 350 14.24 -10.27 15.32
C SER A 350 13.17 -11.17 14.69
N ASN A 351 12.76 -12.27 15.36
CA ASN A 351 11.85 -13.27 14.77
C ASN A 351 10.49 -13.36 15.48
N SER A 352 10.26 -12.60 16.55
CA SER A 352 8.96 -12.54 17.21
C SER A 352 8.11 -11.43 16.61
N GLY A 353 6.80 -11.66 16.50
CA GLY A 353 5.85 -10.61 16.15
C GLY A 353 5.87 -9.46 17.16
N MET A 354 5.40 -8.28 16.75
CA MET A 354 5.33 -7.10 17.62
C MET A 354 3.90 -6.80 18.04
N ILE A 355 3.77 -6.24 19.24
CA ILE A 355 2.57 -5.56 19.70
C ILE A 355 2.82 -4.06 19.49
N VAL A 356 1.89 -3.41 18.81
CA VAL A 356 1.94 -1.97 18.57
C VAL A 356 0.82 -1.32 19.37
N SER A 357 1.18 -0.57 20.41
CA SER A 357 0.24 0.17 21.27
C SER A 357 0.13 1.61 20.79
N LEU A 358 -1.08 2.06 20.50
CA LEU A 358 -1.36 3.36 19.90
C LEU A 358 -1.69 4.39 20.97
N ALA A 359 -1.14 5.60 20.85
CA ALA A 359 -1.47 6.70 21.76
C ALA A 359 -2.93 7.16 21.64
N LYS A 360 -3.57 6.91 20.48
CA LYS A 360 -4.97 7.25 20.20
C LYS A 360 -5.66 6.10 19.47
N PRO A 361 -6.97 5.89 19.68
CA PRO A 361 -7.71 4.88 18.92
C PRO A 361 -7.65 5.16 17.42
N LEU A 362 -7.31 4.14 16.64
CA LEU A 362 -7.20 4.23 15.19
C LEU A 362 -8.34 3.44 14.54
N ARG A 363 -8.94 4.07 13.53
CA ARG A 363 -10.06 3.51 12.79
C ARG A 363 -9.56 2.47 11.78
N ALA A 364 -10.28 1.36 11.65
CA ALA A 364 -10.18 0.40 10.55
C ALA A 364 -8.77 -0.16 10.31
N VAL A 365 -8.03 -0.46 11.38
CA VAL A 365 -6.77 -1.20 11.28
C VAL A 365 -7.02 -2.51 10.53
N THR A 366 -6.38 -2.65 9.37
CA THR A 366 -6.73 -3.68 8.37
C THR A 366 -5.67 -4.78 8.31
N PRO A 367 -6.02 -6.03 8.63
CA PRO A 367 -5.14 -7.19 8.44
C PRO A 367 -4.68 -7.37 6.98
N GLY A 368 -3.41 -7.73 6.79
CA GLY A 368 -2.75 -7.84 5.48
C GLY A 368 -2.06 -6.56 4.99
N GLN A 369 -2.46 -5.39 5.50
CA GLN A 369 -1.71 -4.15 5.26
C GLN A 369 -0.40 -4.14 6.07
N PHE A 370 0.50 -3.21 5.78
CA PHE A 370 1.76 -3.06 6.48
C PHE A 370 1.71 -1.90 7.46
N ALA A 371 2.10 -2.15 8.72
CA ALA A 371 2.45 -1.09 9.66
C ALA A 371 3.88 -0.64 9.36
N VAL A 372 4.06 0.63 8.98
CA VAL A 372 5.37 1.23 8.70
C VAL A 372 5.76 2.15 9.85
N PHE A 373 6.98 1.96 10.37
CA PHE A 373 7.47 2.64 11.57
C PHE A 373 8.50 3.71 11.23
N TYR A 374 8.44 4.82 11.95
CA TYR A 374 9.18 6.05 11.70
C TYR A 374 9.81 6.58 12.98
N LEU A 375 11.02 7.14 12.85
CA LEU A 375 11.66 7.94 13.89
C LEU A 375 12.09 9.28 13.27
N GLY A 376 11.25 10.31 13.45
CA GLY A 376 11.39 11.56 12.71
C GLY A 376 11.21 11.33 11.21
N ASP A 377 12.25 11.65 10.42
CA ASP A 377 12.25 11.43 8.96
C ASP A 377 12.68 10.01 8.56
N GLU A 378 13.27 9.23 9.47
CA GLU A 378 13.77 7.89 9.18
C GLU A 378 12.64 6.87 9.15
N VAL A 379 12.58 6.06 8.10
CA VAL A 379 11.78 4.83 8.05
C VAL A 379 12.60 3.72 8.70
N LEU A 380 12.15 3.23 9.85
CA LEU A 380 12.84 2.16 10.56
C LEU A 380 12.62 0.80 9.89
N GLY A 381 11.44 0.61 9.30
CA GLY A 381 11.02 -0.66 8.74
C GLY A 381 9.50 -0.81 8.69
N SER A 382 9.04 -2.01 8.36
CA SER A 382 7.61 -2.33 8.41
C SER A 382 7.33 -3.80 8.68
N ALA A 383 6.09 -4.08 9.08
CA ALA A 383 5.61 -5.43 9.33
C ALA A 383 4.18 -5.60 8.81
N ARG A 384 3.85 -6.80 8.34
CA ARG A 384 2.48 -7.14 7.98
C ARG A 384 1.61 -7.20 9.23
N ILE A 385 0.45 -6.56 9.18
CA ILE A 385 -0.54 -6.56 10.26
C ILE A 385 -1.28 -7.90 10.21
N LEU A 386 -1.16 -8.68 11.29
CA LEU A 386 -1.86 -9.96 11.44
C LEU A 386 -3.31 -9.75 11.86
N ARG A 387 -3.50 -8.92 12.88
CA ARG A 387 -4.82 -8.59 13.43
C ARG A 387 -4.80 -7.30 14.25
N PRO A 388 -5.91 -6.56 14.31
CA PRO A 388 -6.11 -5.56 15.34
C PRO A 388 -6.22 -6.25 16.72
N GLY A 389 -6.01 -5.46 17.77
CA GLY A 389 -6.44 -5.82 19.12
C GLY A 389 -7.95 -5.67 19.29
N PRO A 390 -8.47 -5.92 20.50
CA PRO A 390 -9.88 -5.70 20.80
C PRO A 390 -10.33 -4.29 20.41
N SER A 391 -11.54 -4.18 19.86
CA SER A 391 -12.12 -2.88 19.55
C SER A 391 -12.56 -2.15 20.82
N LEU A 392 -12.76 -0.83 20.75
CA LEU A 392 -13.33 -0.06 21.86
C LEU A 392 -14.72 -0.60 22.26
N TYR A 393 -15.49 -1.08 21.29
CA TYR A 393 -16.79 -1.72 21.50
C TYR A 393 -16.67 -3.04 22.26
N THR A 394 -15.71 -3.90 21.88
CA THR A 394 -15.44 -5.18 22.54
C THR A 394 -15.04 -4.96 24.01
N LEU A 395 -14.19 -3.96 24.25
CA LEU A 395 -13.71 -3.57 25.58
C LEU A 395 -14.74 -2.79 26.39
N ASN A 396 -15.85 -2.36 25.77
CA ASN A 396 -16.86 -1.48 26.36
C ASN A 396 -16.25 -0.22 27.01
N VAL A 397 -15.27 0.39 26.35
CA VAL A 397 -14.60 1.60 26.83
C VAL A 397 -15.65 2.70 27.06
N GLU A 398 -15.59 3.36 28.22
CA GLU A 398 -16.56 4.39 28.63
C GLU A 398 -18.04 3.95 28.53
N SER A 399 -18.30 2.64 28.70
CA SER A 399 -19.65 2.05 28.56
C SER A 399 -20.28 2.23 27.18
N CYS A 400 -19.48 2.45 26.13
CA CYS A 400 -19.99 2.75 24.78
C CYS A 400 -20.94 1.67 24.24
N ARG A 401 -20.58 0.38 24.35
CA ARG A 401 -21.43 -0.74 23.91
C ARG A 401 -22.72 -0.77 24.71
N THR A 402 -22.65 -0.62 26.03
CA THR A 402 -23.84 -0.59 26.89
C THR A 402 -24.81 0.52 26.45
N SER A 403 -24.31 1.74 26.20
CA SER A 403 -25.13 2.86 25.74
C SER A 403 -25.77 2.61 24.37
N ILE A 404 -25.00 2.06 23.42
CA ILE A 404 -25.48 1.73 22.06
C ILE A 404 -26.60 0.68 22.11
N LEU A 405 -26.41 -0.40 22.88
CA LEU A 405 -27.42 -1.46 23.01
C LEU A 405 -28.70 -0.95 23.69
N LEU A 406 -28.59 -0.07 24.69
CA LEU A 406 -29.75 0.59 25.32
C LEU A 406 -30.50 1.49 24.34
N GLU A 407 -29.79 2.23 23.49
CA GLU A 407 -30.40 3.08 22.47
C GLU A 407 -31.14 2.24 21.42
N ARG A 408 -30.54 1.15 20.95
CA ARG A 408 -31.18 0.21 20.01
C ARG A 408 -32.38 -0.51 20.61
N THR A 409 -32.38 -0.77 21.91
CA THR A 409 -33.55 -1.32 22.60
C THR A 409 -34.71 -0.32 22.63
N LYS A 410 -34.40 0.98 22.81
CA LYS A 410 -35.41 2.06 22.78
C LYS A 410 -35.91 2.36 21.37
N ASN A 411 -35.03 2.28 20.39
CA ASN A 411 -35.27 2.57 18.98
C ASN A 411 -34.83 1.37 18.12
N PRO A 412 -35.61 0.28 18.09
CA PRO A 412 -35.26 -0.90 17.31
C PRO A 412 -35.20 -0.54 15.81
N LEU A 413 -34.20 -1.09 15.13
CA LEU A 413 -34.11 -0.98 13.68
C LEU A 413 -35.36 -1.61 13.07
N LYS A 414 -36.04 -0.85 12.20
CA LYS A 414 -37.16 -1.39 11.44
C LYS A 414 -36.61 -2.22 10.29
N PHE A 415 -36.70 -3.53 10.44
CA PHE A 415 -36.47 -4.46 9.36
C PHE A 415 -37.69 -4.48 8.44
N ARG A 416 -37.53 -4.16 7.15
CA ARG A 416 -38.60 -4.41 6.17
C ARG A 416 -38.79 -5.91 6.09
N THR A 417 -39.95 -6.40 6.51
CA THR A 417 -40.32 -7.80 6.31
C THR A 417 -40.48 -8.05 4.81
N VAL A 418 -40.07 -9.25 4.37
CA VAL A 418 -40.14 -9.68 2.96
C VAL A 418 -41.59 -9.67 2.42
N ASP A 419 -42.58 -9.65 3.31
CA ASP A 419 -44.01 -9.74 2.99
C ASP A 419 -44.66 -8.45 2.46
N GLU A 420 -44.06 -7.27 2.64
CA GLU A 420 -44.67 -6.01 2.13
C GLU A 420 -44.57 -5.85 0.60
N ASN A 421 -43.81 -6.72 -0.08
CA ASN A 421 -43.70 -6.71 -1.55
C ASN A 421 -44.80 -7.52 -2.26
N VAL A 422 -45.59 -8.31 -1.54
CA VAL A 422 -46.65 -9.14 -2.16
C VAL A 422 -47.97 -8.35 -2.30
N GLU A 423 -48.28 -7.42 -1.40
CA GLU A 423 -49.57 -6.69 -1.44
C GLU A 423 -49.61 -5.56 -2.48
N ASN A 424 -48.48 -4.95 -2.85
CA ASN A 424 -48.48 -3.85 -3.83
C ASN A 424 -48.46 -4.28 -5.30
N ASN A 425 -48.23 -5.58 -5.59
CA ASN A 425 -48.29 -6.12 -6.96
C ASN A 425 -49.65 -6.76 -7.30
N GLY A 426 -50.57 -6.89 -6.33
CA GLY A 426 -51.89 -7.50 -6.52
C GLY A 426 -52.98 -6.57 -7.08
N ALA A 427 -52.78 -5.25 -7.07
CA ALA A 427 -53.84 -4.29 -7.42
C ALA A 427 -53.78 -3.71 -8.85
N LYS A 428 -52.88 -4.20 -9.73
CA LYS A 428 -52.72 -3.71 -11.12
C LYS A 428 -52.91 -4.78 -12.20
N LYS A 429 -53.76 -5.78 -11.96
CA LYS A 429 -54.31 -6.62 -13.03
C LYS A 429 -55.82 -6.60 -12.98
N ASN A 430 -56.41 -5.60 -13.65
CA ASN A 430 -57.68 -5.71 -14.38
C ASN A 430 -58.13 -4.31 -14.82
N LYS A 431 -57.79 -3.95 -16.06
CA LYS A 431 -58.67 -3.24 -17.00
C LYS A 431 -57.92 -2.94 -18.30
N LYS A 432 -58.58 -3.23 -19.42
CA LYS A 432 -58.32 -2.83 -20.82
C LYS A 432 -57.42 -3.80 -21.63
N ASP A 433 -57.83 -4.39 -22.76
CA ASP A 433 -58.97 -4.13 -23.67
C ASP A 433 -59.43 -5.42 -24.42
N CYS A 434 -60.76 -5.55 -24.57
CA CYS A 434 -61.45 -5.97 -25.78
C CYS A 434 -62.21 -4.74 -26.28
#